data_AF-A0A9Q1R3Y1-F1
#
_entry.id   AF-A0A9Q1R3Y1-F1
#
_cell.length_a   1.000
_cell.length_b   1.000
_cell.length_c   1.000
_cell.angle_alpha   90.00
_cell.angle_beta   90.00
_cell.angle_gamma   90.00
#
_symmetry.space_group_name_H-M   'P 1'
#
loop_
_entity.id
_entity.type
_entity.pdbx_description
1 polymer ?
#
loop_
_entity_poly.entity_id
_entity_poly.type
_entity_poly.pdbx_seq_one_letter_code
_entity_poly.pdbx_strand_id
1 'polypeptide(L)'
;MGGGGNMSAPTTKTEQKKNALPKVPSSKPPFTLGDIRKAIPPHCFQRSLIRSFSYLVQDLILVSIFYYIANTYFHALPSPYSYLAWTTYWIAQGCVCTGIWVIGHECGHHGFSDYQWVDDTVGLILHSALLTPYFAWKHSHRRHHANTGSLENDEVYIPRLESKLRWYYKYLNNPVGRVLVLAFTLTFAWPLYLIFNISGKKYDRFACHYDPYSPIYTDRERLQIYISDAGIIAATYVLYRLTLTQGLAWLVCIYGVPLLIVNGFIVLITLLHHTHSSLPHYDSSEWDYLRGALATVDRDYGVLNKVFHNVTDTHVLHHIFSYISHYHAMEATKAIKPLLGDYYQFDDTPILKAMWRDTKECIFVEKDKDKAIETLPPKILAVETAKPIGSDTFEERSIHSINFISDSNVEFDYIVLLDGFDIDDGSDVHKEVRTLRDERRAYKRRSGRERIPPNTDDVPLDKVEQDICFDEIETQDRNLTGRVGGDDPFYYISEAYSCETD
;
A
#
# COMPACT_ATOMS: atom_id res chain seq x y z
N MET A 1 -72.95 -14.00 -9.17
CA MET A 1 -72.45 -12.65 -8.84
C MET A 1 -72.11 -12.65 -7.36
N GLY A 2 -70.84 -12.47 -7.00
CA GLY A 2 -70.46 -12.41 -5.58
C GLY A 2 -68.95 -12.53 -5.35
N GLY A 3 -68.39 -11.50 -4.71
CA GLY A 3 -67.29 -11.58 -3.74
C GLY A 3 -65.90 -11.98 -4.23
N GLY A 4 -65.03 -10.99 -4.45
CA GLY A 4 -63.58 -11.18 -4.54
C GLY A 4 -62.86 -10.18 -3.66
N GLY A 5 -62.49 -10.62 -2.45
CA GLY A 5 -61.70 -9.86 -1.48
C GLY A 5 -60.19 -9.88 -1.79
N ASN A 6 -59.50 -8.91 -1.19
CA ASN A 6 -58.05 -8.71 -1.20
C ASN A 6 -57.24 -9.99 -1.01
N MET A 7 -56.24 -10.19 -1.89
CA MET A 7 -54.98 -10.83 -1.53
C MET A 7 -53.84 -9.89 -1.89
N SER A 8 -53.27 -9.28 -0.85
CA SER A 8 -51.97 -8.63 -0.86
C SER A 8 -50.88 -9.66 -1.18
N ALA A 9 -50.22 -9.50 -2.33
CA ALA A 9 -48.98 -10.19 -2.63
C ALA A 9 -47.82 -9.51 -1.88
N PRO A 10 -46.94 -10.25 -1.17
CA PRO A 10 -45.78 -9.66 -0.53
C PRO A 10 -44.73 -9.36 -1.60
N THR A 11 -44.53 -8.08 -1.92
CA THR A 11 -43.33 -7.62 -2.61
C THR A 11 -42.16 -7.72 -1.65
N THR A 12 -41.47 -8.86 -1.64
CA THR A 12 -40.10 -8.96 -1.11
C THR A 12 -39.19 -8.23 -2.09
N LYS A 13 -39.18 -6.89 -2.02
CA LYS A 13 -38.05 -6.11 -2.52
C LYS A 13 -36.93 -6.32 -1.51
N THR A 14 -36.06 -7.27 -1.79
CA THR A 14 -34.70 -7.26 -1.27
C THR A 14 -34.16 -5.87 -1.54
N GLU A 15 -33.97 -5.09 -0.49
CA GLU A 15 -33.17 -3.88 -0.55
C GLU A 15 -31.77 -4.29 -1.01
N GLN A 16 -31.53 -4.20 -2.32
CA GLN A 16 -30.18 -4.20 -2.85
C GLN A 16 -29.43 -3.07 -2.14
N LYS A 17 -28.47 -3.43 -1.29
CA LYS A 17 -27.44 -2.54 -0.73
C LYS A 17 -26.92 -1.66 -1.87
N LYS A 18 -27.38 -0.40 -1.93
CA LYS A 18 -26.88 0.57 -2.88
C LYS A 18 -25.43 0.90 -2.50
N ASN A 19 -24.49 0.59 -3.40
CA ASN A 19 -23.10 1.08 -3.46
C ASN A 19 -21.99 0.22 -2.83
N ALA A 20 -22.09 -1.11 -2.82
CA ALA A 20 -20.89 -1.95 -2.60
C ALA A 20 -20.39 -2.47 -3.96
N LEU A 21 -19.14 -2.15 -4.33
CA LEU A 21 -18.48 -2.80 -5.46
C LEU A 21 -18.43 -4.32 -5.20
N PRO A 22 -18.70 -5.15 -6.21
CA PRO A 22 -18.65 -6.60 -6.05
C PRO A 22 -17.23 -7.06 -5.70
N LYS A 23 -17.11 -8.05 -4.81
CA LYS A 23 -15.83 -8.69 -4.47
C LYS A 23 -15.13 -9.18 -5.75
N VAL A 24 -13.83 -8.93 -5.87
CA VAL A 24 -13.00 -9.53 -6.94
C VAL A 24 -13.04 -11.05 -6.78
N PRO A 25 -13.17 -11.82 -7.86
CA PRO A 25 -13.07 -13.27 -7.75
C PRO A 25 -11.69 -13.70 -7.20
N SER A 26 -11.69 -14.53 -6.16
CA SER A 26 -10.46 -15.05 -5.55
C SER A 26 -9.90 -16.32 -6.22
N SER A 27 -10.69 -16.92 -7.12
CA SER A 27 -10.24 -18.04 -7.94
C SER A 27 -9.09 -17.61 -8.86
N LYS A 28 -8.25 -18.57 -9.26
CA LYS A 28 -7.24 -18.32 -10.29
C LYS A 28 -7.90 -17.76 -11.56
N PRO A 29 -7.39 -16.65 -12.11
CA PRO A 29 -7.94 -16.07 -13.33
C PRO A 29 -7.95 -17.06 -14.49
N PRO A 30 -8.96 -17.03 -15.38
CA PRO A 30 -9.04 -17.89 -16.55
C PRO A 30 -8.12 -17.44 -17.70
N PHE A 31 -7.21 -16.51 -17.44
CA PHE A 31 -6.27 -15.92 -18.38
C PHE A 31 -4.87 -15.86 -17.75
N THR A 32 -3.85 -15.85 -18.59
CA THR A 32 -2.44 -15.76 -18.16
C THR A 32 -1.90 -14.34 -18.34
N LEU A 33 -0.74 -14.04 -17.72
CA LEU A 33 -0.01 -12.80 -17.97
C LEU A 33 0.33 -12.62 -19.47
N GLY A 34 0.57 -13.71 -20.19
CA GLY A 34 0.81 -13.70 -21.63
C GLY A 34 -0.41 -13.28 -22.45
N ASP A 35 -1.61 -13.70 -22.05
CA ASP A 35 -2.86 -13.29 -22.70
C ASP A 35 -3.11 -11.79 -22.52
N ILE A 36 -2.86 -11.27 -21.32
CA ILE A 36 -2.95 -9.84 -21.02
C ILE A 36 -1.95 -9.05 -21.88
N ARG A 37 -0.69 -9.51 -21.93
CA ARG A 37 0.35 -8.88 -22.77
C ARG A 37 -0.05 -8.83 -24.24
N LYS A 38 -0.65 -9.91 -24.76
CA LYS A 38 -1.09 -10.02 -26.16
C LYS A 38 -2.27 -9.09 -26.48
N ALA A 39 -3.10 -8.77 -25.50
CA ALA A 39 -4.21 -7.82 -25.68
C ALA A 39 -3.72 -6.38 -25.82
N ILE A 40 -2.56 -6.03 -25.26
CA ILE A 40 -2.01 -4.68 -25.29
C ILE A 40 -1.38 -4.37 -26.66
N PRO A 41 -1.68 -3.21 -27.28
CA PRO A 41 -1.01 -2.79 -28.51
C PRO A 41 0.53 -2.74 -28.34
N PRO A 42 1.32 -3.31 -29.27
CA PRO A 42 2.78 -3.42 -29.10
C PRO A 42 3.51 -2.09 -28.87
N HIS A 43 3.00 -0.99 -29.43
CA HIS A 43 3.61 0.33 -29.25
C HIS A 43 3.46 0.87 -27.81
N CYS A 44 2.52 0.36 -27.01
CA CYS A 44 2.38 0.77 -25.60
C CYS A 44 3.59 0.34 -24.75
N PHE A 45 4.36 -0.65 -25.20
CA PHE A 45 5.60 -1.09 -24.55
C PHE A 45 6.83 -0.28 -24.99
N GLN A 46 6.68 0.67 -25.91
CA GLN A 46 7.78 1.50 -26.40
C GLN A 46 7.86 2.81 -25.60
N ARG A 47 9.04 3.09 -25.05
CA ARG A 47 9.27 4.27 -24.22
C ARG A 47 9.96 5.36 -25.06
N SER A 48 9.32 6.51 -25.19
CA SER A 48 9.87 7.67 -25.88
C SER A 48 10.49 8.65 -24.88
N LEU A 49 11.83 8.74 -24.90
CA LEU A 49 12.60 9.67 -24.07
C LEU A 49 12.10 11.12 -24.20
N ILE A 50 11.87 11.58 -25.43
CA ILE A 50 11.40 12.95 -25.72
C ILE A 50 10.01 13.18 -25.11
N ARG A 51 9.11 12.19 -25.24
CA ARG A 51 7.76 12.30 -24.71
C ARG A 51 7.77 12.33 -23.18
N SER A 52 8.53 11.45 -22.54
CA SER A 52 8.67 11.44 -21.07
C SER A 52 9.21 12.77 -20.54
N PHE A 53 10.27 13.31 -21.15
CA PHE A 53 10.78 14.63 -20.77
C PHE A 53 9.80 15.77 -21.05
N SER A 54 8.94 15.67 -22.07
CA SER A 54 7.95 16.72 -22.33
C SER A 54 6.93 16.88 -21.19
N TYR A 55 6.51 15.78 -20.55
CA TYR A 55 5.65 15.84 -19.37
C TYR A 55 6.38 16.44 -18.16
N LEU A 56 7.63 16.03 -17.92
CA LEU A 56 8.44 16.61 -16.85
C LEU A 56 8.63 18.13 -17.04
N VAL A 57 8.94 18.57 -18.26
CA VAL A 57 9.10 19.98 -18.58
C VAL A 57 7.79 20.73 -18.39
N GLN A 58 6.65 20.16 -18.79
CA GLN A 58 5.34 20.76 -18.57
C GLN A 58 5.06 20.98 -17.07
N ASP A 59 5.31 19.96 -16.24
CA ASP A 59 5.09 20.07 -14.79
C ASP A 59 6.03 21.11 -14.16
N LEU A 60 7.31 21.14 -14.57
CA LEU A 60 8.27 22.14 -14.10
C LEU A 60 7.90 23.57 -14.50
N ILE A 61 7.32 23.76 -15.69
CA ILE A 61 6.77 25.07 -16.11
C ILE A 61 5.62 25.47 -15.20
N LEU A 62 4.68 24.57 -14.90
CA LEU A 62 3.56 24.86 -14.01
C LEU A 62 4.03 25.20 -12.58
N VAL A 63 4.96 24.41 -12.03
CA VAL A 63 5.63 24.70 -10.75
C VAL A 63 6.25 26.09 -10.75
N SER A 64 6.97 26.45 -11.83
CA SER A 64 7.65 27.74 -11.94
C SER A 64 6.66 28.90 -12.02
N ILE A 65 5.55 28.74 -12.76
CA ILE A 65 4.49 29.75 -12.89
C ILE A 65 3.81 29.99 -11.53
N PHE A 66 3.41 28.92 -10.85
CA PHE A 66 2.76 29.02 -9.54
C PHE A 66 3.68 29.66 -8.51
N TYR A 67 4.95 29.23 -8.44
CA TYR A 67 5.95 29.85 -7.59
C TYR A 67 6.12 31.34 -7.88
N TYR A 68 6.27 31.71 -9.15
CA TYR A 68 6.42 33.11 -9.56
C TYR A 68 5.23 33.95 -9.11
N ILE A 69 4.00 33.48 -9.37
CA ILE A 69 2.79 34.20 -8.98
C ILE A 69 2.73 34.39 -7.46
N ALA A 70 2.96 33.33 -6.69
CA ALA A 70 2.89 33.38 -5.24
C ALA A 70 3.96 34.32 -4.66
N ASN A 71 5.21 34.15 -5.08
CA ASN A 71 6.34 34.92 -4.57
C ASN A 71 6.24 36.41 -4.94
N THR A 72 5.76 36.73 -6.15
CA THR A 72 5.73 38.12 -6.65
C THR A 72 4.47 38.88 -6.28
N TYR A 73 3.30 38.24 -6.16
CA TYR A 73 2.04 38.99 -6.03
C TYR A 73 1.31 38.81 -4.70
N PHE A 74 1.51 37.71 -3.96
CA PHE A 74 0.66 37.43 -2.79
C PHE A 74 0.84 38.40 -1.64
N HIS A 75 2.05 38.96 -1.47
CA HIS A 75 2.32 39.96 -0.46
C HIS A 75 1.59 41.30 -0.71
N ALA A 76 1.18 41.56 -1.96
CA ALA A 76 0.45 42.77 -2.34
C ALA A 76 -1.08 42.60 -2.21
N LEU A 77 -1.58 41.39 -1.95
CA LEU A 77 -3.01 41.14 -1.83
C LEU A 77 -3.54 41.61 -0.46
N PRO A 78 -4.64 42.39 -0.42
CA PRO A 78 -5.27 42.75 0.84
C PRO A 78 -5.96 41.53 1.48
N SER A 79 -6.07 41.53 2.81
CA SER A 79 -6.86 40.54 3.55
C SER A 79 -8.36 40.67 3.18
N PRO A 80 -9.11 39.55 3.00
CA PRO A 80 -8.72 38.16 3.21
C PRO A 80 -8.19 37.43 1.97
N TYR A 81 -8.05 38.11 0.82
CA TYR A 81 -7.70 37.48 -0.46
C TYR A 81 -6.32 36.81 -0.45
N SER A 82 -5.38 37.31 0.35
CA SER A 82 -4.07 36.69 0.53
C SER A 82 -4.17 35.26 1.09
N TYR A 83 -5.06 35.00 2.05
CA TYR A 83 -5.26 33.66 2.61
C TYR A 83 -5.81 32.69 1.57
N LEU A 84 -6.82 33.12 0.80
CA LEU A 84 -7.38 32.31 -0.28
C LEU A 84 -6.34 32.02 -1.38
N ALA A 85 -5.51 33.00 -1.71
CA ALA A 85 -4.43 32.84 -2.68
C ALA A 85 -3.39 31.82 -2.21
N TRP A 86 -2.95 31.90 -0.94
CA TRP A 86 -2.04 30.91 -0.36
C TRP A 86 -2.61 29.50 -0.35
N THR A 87 -3.86 29.32 0.10
CA THR A 87 -4.51 28.00 0.08
C THR A 87 -4.63 27.44 -1.33
N THR A 88 -5.00 28.27 -2.31
CA THR A 88 -5.09 27.86 -3.71
C THR A 88 -3.72 27.47 -4.27
N TYR A 89 -2.68 28.26 -3.99
CA TYR A 89 -1.30 27.94 -4.36
C TYR A 89 -0.86 26.62 -3.75
N TRP A 90 -1.06 26.39 -2.44
CA TRP A 90 -0.63 25.17 -1.79
C TRP A 90 -1.25 23.93 -2.43
N ILE A 91 -2.56 23.94 -2.67
CA ILE A 91 -3.27 22.84 -3.33
C ILE A 91 -2.74 22.64 -4.75
N ALA A 92 -2.70 23.69 -5.57
CA ALA A 92 -2.28 23.57 -6.97
C ALA A 92 -0.81 23.15 -7.11
N GLN A 93 0.09 23.78 -6.35
CA GLN A 93 1.51 23.48 -6.31
C GLN A 93 1.76 22.05 -5.82
N GLY A 94 1.09 21.65 -4.74
CA GLY A 94 1.18 20.30 -4.18
C GLY A 94 0.75 19.24 -5.21
N CYS A 95 -0.39 19.44 -5.87
CA CYS A 95 -0.87 18.51 -6.90
C CYS A 95 0.11 18.37 -8.08
N VAL A 96 0.64 19.48 -8.61
CA VAL A 96 1.62 19.38 -9.72
C VAL A 96 2.91 18.72 -9.25
N CYS A 97 3.39 19.02 -8.03
CA CYS A 97 4.54 18.32 -7.46
C CYS A 97 4.26 16.82 -7.23
N THR A 98 3.02 16.41 -6.96
CA THR A 98 2.64 14.98 -6.95
C THR A 98 2.79 14.38 -8.35
N GLY A 99 2.43 15.09 -9.42
CA GLY A 99 2.71 14.68 -10.80
C GLY A 99 4.20 14.45 -11.06
N ILE A 100 5.07 15.36 -10.59
CA ILE A 100 6.53 15.19 -10.64
C ILE A 100 6.99 13.98 -9.83
N TRP A 101 6.39 13.75 -8.65
CA TRP A 101 6.68 12.57 -7.85
C TRP A 101 6.32 11.28 -8.60
N VAL A 102 5.19 11.25 -9.29
CA VAL A 102 4.75 10.14 -10.16
C VAL A 102 5.75 9.91 -11.28
N ILE A 103 6.29 10.96 -11.92
CA ILE A 103 7.36 10.80 -12.94
C ILE A 103 8.60 10.14 -12.32
N GLY A 104 9.00 10.52 -11.10
CA GLY A 104 10.10 9.84 -10.41
C GLY A 104 9.77 8.38 -10.04
N HIS A 105 8.50 8.07 -9.75
CA HIS A 105 8.01 6.70 -9.55
C HIS A 105 8.10 5.88 -10.85
N GLU A 106 7.73 6.47 -12.01
CA GLU A 106 7.88 5.85 -13.33
C GLU A 106 9.34 5.52 -13.66
N CYS A 107 10.28 6.39 -13.27
CA CYS A 107 11.71 6.09 -13.36
C CYS A 107 12.10 4.84 -12.54
N GLY A 108 11.54 4.69 -11.34
CA GLY A 108 11.75 3.52 -10.48
C GLY A 108 11.29 2.20 -11.12
N HIS A 109 10.27 2.26 -11.97
CA HIS A 109 9.73 1.12 -12.73
C HIS A 109 10.35 0.92 -14.11
N HIS A 110 11.32 1.75 -14.47
CA HIS A 110 11.89 1.78 -15.81
C HIS A 110 10.83 2.15 -16.88
N GLY A 111 9.74 2.82 -16.51
CA GLY A 111 8.69 3.29 -17.43
C GLY A 111 9.04 4.62 -18.11
N PHE A 112 10.03 5.35 -17.62
CA PHE A 112 10.39 6.67 -18.14
C PHE A 112 11.19 6.60 -19.45
N SER A 113 12.15 5.68 -19.60
CA SER A 113 12.92 5.53 -20.83
C SER A 113 13.44 4.12 -21.05
N ASP A 114 14.02 3.85 -22.22
CA ASP A 114 14.75 2.59 -22.48
C ASP A 114 16.15 2.57 -21.83
N TYR A 115 16.56 3.62 -21.11
CA TYR A 115 17.89 3.74 -20.51
C TYR A 115 17.80 3.81 -18.99
N GLN A 116 18.09 2.69 -18.33
CA GLN A 116 17.99 2.59 -16.86
C GLN A 116 18.82 3.66 -16.11
N TRP A 117 19.98 4.05 -16.63
CA TRP A 117 20.81 5.08 -16.02
C TRP A 117 20.19 6.48 -16.11
N VAL A 118 19.43 6.76 -17.18
CA VAL A 118 18.68 8.03 -17.31
C VAL A 118 17.57 8.03 -16.28
N ASP A 119 16.80 6.94 -16.20
CA ASP A 119 15.71 6.80 -15.26
C ASP A 119 16.22 6.96 -13.82
N ASP A 120 17.30 6.29 -13.48
CA ASP A 120 17.88 6.38 -12.14
C ASP A 120 18.44 7.77 -11.82
N THR A 121 18.99 8.47 -12.80
CA THR A 121 19.47 9.84 -12.61
C THR A 121 18.31 10.82 -12.41
N VAL A 122 17.29 10.75 -13.28
CA VAL A 122 16.12 11.63 -13.22
C VAL A 122 15.33 11.34 -11.94
N GLY A 123 15.03 10.08 -11.66
CA GLY A 123 14.34 9.65 -10.45
C GLY A 123 15.06 10.10 -9.19
N LEU A 124 16.39 9.92 -9.10
CA LEU A 124 17.19 10.39 -7.96
C LEU A 124 17.05 11.90 -7.75
N ILE A 125 17.14 12.70 -8.82
CA ILE A 125 17.02 14.17 -8.72
C ILE A 125 15.62 14.58 -8.26
N LEU A 126 14.58 14.06 -8.92
CA LEU A 126 13.19 14.46 -8.65
C LEU A 126 12.73 14.04 -7.26
N HIS A 127 12.97 12.78 -6.89
CA HIS A 127 12.58 12.26 -5.57
C HIS A 127 13.40 12.91 -4.46
N SER A 128 14.71 13.14 -4.63
CA SER A 128 15.50 13.88 -3.62
C SER A 128 14.98 15.30 -3.42
N ALA A 129 14.61 16.01 -4.51
CA ALA A 129 14.03 17.34 -4.43
C ALA A 129 12.66 17.37 -3.72
N LEU A 130 11.97 16.23 -3.64
CA LEU A 130 10.71 16.01 -2.91
C LEU A 130 10.92 15.20 -1.62
N LEU A 131 12.16 15.15 -1.10
CA LEU A 131 12.56 14.46 0.14
C LEU A 131 12.15 12.98 0.21
N THR A 132 12.09 12.31 -0.94
CA THR A 132 11.89 10.85 -1.08
C THR A 132 13.23 10.19 -1.41
N PRO A 133 13.73 9.22 -0.61
CA PRO A 133 15.01 8.57 -0.90
C PRO A 133 14.83 7.59 -2.08
N TYR A 134 15.21 8.02 -3.29
CA TYR A 134 14.83 7.37 -4.56
C TYR A 134 15.09 5.85 -4.61
N PHE A 135 16.33 5.39 -4.44
CA PHE A 135 16.63 3.97 -4.57
C PHE A 135 16.10 3.14 -3.40
N ALA A 136 16.11 3.71 -2.19
CA ALA A 136 15.49 3.10 -1.03
C ALA A 136 14.02 2.79 -1.30
N TRP A 137 13.27 3.81 -1.73
CA TRP A 137 11.88 3.66 -2.09
C TRP A 137 11.67 2.81 -3.35
N LYS A 138 12.51 2.91 -4.39
CA LYS A 138 12.46 2.06 -5.58
C LYS A 138 12.53 0.57 -5.22
N HIS A 139 13.41 0.20 -4.29
CA HIS A 139 13.63 -1.19 -3.90
C HIS A 139 12.52 -1.74 -3.00
N SER A 140 12.03 -0.95 -2.04
CA SER A 140 10.87 -1.35 -1.22
C SER A 140 9.60 -1.40 -2.07
N HIS A 141 9.39 -0.42 -2.95
CA HIS A 141 8.24 -0.40 -3.85
C HIS A 141 8.26 -1.54 -4.87
N ARG A 142 9.43 -1.94 -5.39
CA ARG A 142 9.53 -3.15 -6.23
C ARG A 142 9.09 -4.41 -5.47
N ARG A 143 9.43 -4.53 -4.18
CA ARG A 143 9.00 -5.65 -3.33
C ARG A 143 7.50 -5.64 -3.09
N HIS A 144 6.89 -4.46 -2.92
CA HIS A 144 5.44 -4.30 -2.91
C HIS A 144 4.83 -4.87 -4.19
N HIS A 145 5.22 -4.39 -5.37
CA HIS A 145 4.72 -4.90 -6.67
C HIS A 145 4.91 -6.40 -6.87
N ALA A 146 6.02 -6.95 -6.38
CA ALA A 146 6.30 -8.38 -6.45
C ALA A 146 5.43 -9.21 -5.50
N ASN A 147 4.85 -8.61 -4.45
CA ASN A 147 4.15 -9.31 -3.37
C ASN A 147 2.76 -8.73 -3.04
N THR A 148 2.20 -7.84 -3.87
CA THR A 148 0.96 -7.12 -3.61
C THR A 148 -0.14 -8.08 -3.15
N GLY A 149 -0.85 -7.74 -2.08
CA GLY A 149 -1.97 -8.54 -1.56
C GLY A 149 -1.55 -9.81 -0.80
N SER A 150 -0.25 -10.07 -0.61
CA SER A 150 0.24 -11.11 0.31
C SER A 150 0.18 -10.63 1.76
N LEU A 151 -0.39 -11.42 2.66
CA LEU A 151 -0.43 -11.11 4.09
C LEU A 151 0.94 -11.19 4.78
N GLU A 152 1.86 -11.96 4.22
CA GLU A 152 3.19 -12.19 4.81
C GLU A 152 4.29 -11.40 4.11
N ASN A 153 4.16 -11.15 2.81
CA ASN A 153 5.27 -10.68 1.98
C ASN A 153 5.09 -9.33 1.32
N ASP A 154 3.89 -8.75 1.29
CA ASP A 154 3.70 -7.39 0.80
C ASP A 154 4.55 -6.41 1.66
N GLU A 155 5.05 -5.34 1.05
CA GLU A 155 5.97 -4.41 1.71
C GLU A 155 5.23 -3.33 2.49
N VAL A 156 4.00 -2.98 2.09
CA VAL A 156 3.27 -1.83 2.64
C VAL A 156 1.75 -2.02 2.58
N TYR A 157 1.02 -1.44 3.54
CA TYR A 157 -0.45 -1.53 3.67
C TYR A 157 -0.99 -2.96 3.83
N ILE A 158 -0.21 -3.83 4.48
CA ILE A 158 -0.66 -5.16 4.88
C ILE A 158 -1.83 -5.01 5.85
N PRO A 159 -3.02 -5.56 5.55
CA PRO A 159 -4.14 -5.52 6.49
C PRO A 159 -3.82 -6.28 7.77
N ARG A 160 -4.43 -5.85 8.87
CA ARG A 160 -4.35 -6.57 10.15
C ARG A 160 -5.42 -7.65 10.22
N LEU A 161 -5.09 -8.77 10.85
CA LEU A 161 -6.08 -9.73 11.34
C LEU A 161 -6.75 -9.19 12.61
N GLU A 162 -8.00 -9.57 12.87
CA GLU A 162 -8.73 -9.12 14.08
C GLU A 162 -7.92 -9.39 15.36
N SER A 163 -7.31 -10.57 15.46
CA SER A 163 -6.48 -10.99 16.60
C SER A 163 -5.24 -10.12 16.84
N LYS A 164 -4.82 -9.32 15.84
CA LYS A 164 -3.69 -8.40 15.91
C LYS A 164 -4.12 -6.94 16.04
N LEU A 165 -5.41 -6.66 16.18
CA LEU A 165 -5.90 -5.31 16.45
C LEU A 165 -5.51 -4.88 17.87
N ARG A 166 -4.95 -3.69 17.98
CA ARG A 166 -4.63 -3.10 19.28
C ARG A 166 -5.90 -2.60 19.97
N TRP A 167 -5.88 -2.60 21.30
CA TRP A 167 -7.02 -2.21 22.14
C TRP A 167 -7.57 -0.81 21.81
N TYR A 168 -6.70 0.12 21.41
CA TYR A 168 -7.09 1.52 21.17
C TYR A 168 -7.98 1.70 19.92
N TYR A 169 -7.97 0.76 18.97
CA TYR A 169 -8.80 0.84 17.76
C TYR A 169 -10.29 0.93 18.12
N LYS A 170 -10.73 0.27 19.20
CA LYS A 170 -12.11 0.34 19.69
C LYS A 170 -12.53 1.75 20.07
N TYR A 171 -11.61 2.54 20.63
CA TYR A 171 -11.87 3.91 21.05
C TYR A 171 -11.78 4.91 19.90
N LEU A 172 -10.92 4.65 18.91
CA LEU A 172 -10.77 5.50 17.72
C LEU A 172 -11.81 5.23 16.63
N ASN A 173 -12.57 4.13 16.73
CA ASN A 173 -13.59 3.76 15.74
C ASN A 173 -14.92 4.52 15.88
N ASN A 174 -14.84 5.83 16.08
CA ASN A 174 -15.97 6.77 16.07
C ASN A 174 -15.70 7.91 15.07
N PRO A 175 -16.67 8.74 14.69
CA PRO A 175 -16.47 9.78 13.68
C PRO A 175 -15.30 10.73 13.96
N VAL A 176 -15.12 11.18 15.20
CA VAL A 176 -14.02 12.08 15.58
C VAL A 176 -12.69 11.34 15.52
N GLY A 177 -12.64 10.13 16.07
CA GLY A 177 -11.45 9.28 16.01
C GLY A 177 -10.99 9.00 14.57
N ARG A 178 -11.93 8.76 13.64
CA ARG A 178 -11.62 8.56 12.21
C ARG A 178 -11.08 9.82 11.55
N VAL A 179 -11.62 11.00 11.87
CA VAL A 179 -11.05 12.28 11.37
C VAL A 179 -9.61 12.45 11.87
N LEU A 180 -9.35 12.15 13.15
CA LEU A 180 -8.01 12.24 13.72
C LEU A 180 -7.04 11.23 13.09
N VAL A 181 -7.48 9.99 12.88
CA VAL A 181 -6.70 8.96 12.18
C VAL A 181 -6.40 9.38 10.75
N LEU A 182 -7.39 9.86 9.99
CA LEU A 182 -7.18 10.33 8.62
C LEU A 182 -6.22 11.53 8.56
N ALA A 183 -6.40 12.52 9.44
CA ALA A 183 -5.53 13.69 9.51
C ALA A 183 -4.09 13.28 9.85
N PHE A 184 -3.91 12.38 10.81
CA PHE A 184 -2.60 11.84 11.18
C PHE A 184 -1.97 11.07 10.02
N THR A 185 -2.72 10.14 9.41
CA THR A 185 -2.26 9.31 8.29
C THR A 185 -1.80 10.17 7.12
N LEU A 186 -2.62 11.12 6.68
CA LEU A 186 -2.28 11.98 5.54
C LEU A 186 -1.14 12.98 5.82
N THR A 187 -0.85 13.27 7.09
CA THR A 187 0.21 14.23 7.46
C THR A 187 1.54 13.54 7.77
N PHE A 188 1.50 12.41 8.48
CA PHE A 188 2.67 11.80 9.11
C PHE A 188 2.98 10.37 8.63
N ALA A 189 2.05 9.66 7.98
CA ALA A 189 2.31 8.26 7.61
C ALA A 189 3.50 8.12 6.66
N TRP A 190 3.66 9.02 5.68
CA TRP A 190 4.79 8.99 4.75
C TRP A 190 6.16 9.12 5.44
N PRO A 191 6.47 10.20 6.20
CA PRO A 191 7.76 10.31 6.87
C PRO A 191 7.95 9.20 7.92
N LEU A 192 6.91 8.77 8.63
CA LEU A 192 7.01 7.67 9.60
C LEU A 192 7.23 6.31 8.91
N TYR A 193 6.72 6.09 7.70
CA TYR A 193 7.03 4.91 6.90
C TYR A 193 8.51 4.89 6.51
N LEU A 194 9.05 6.02 6.06
CA LEU A 194 10.47 6.10 5.69
C LEU A 194 11.39 5.89 6.90
N ILE A 195 11.08 6.47 8.06
CA ILE A 195 11.96 6.42 9.24
C ILE A 195 11.77 5.13 10.06
N PHE A 196 10.53 4.68 10.23
CA PHE A 196 10.16 3.62 11.18
C PHE A 196 9.39 2.44 10.55
N ASN A 197 9.15 2.45 9.24
CA ASN A 197 8.40 1.41 8.53
C ASN A 197 7.00 1.13 9.13
N ILE A 198 6.32 2.15 9.67
CA ILE A 198 5.11 2.00 10.51
C ILE A 198 3.92 1.29 9.83
N SER A 199 3.81 1.43 8.50
CA SER A 199 2.78 0.80 7.67
C SER A 199 3.31 -0.36 6.83
N GLY A 200 4.58 -0.75 7.05
CA GLY A 200 5.28 -1.74 6.25
C GLY A 200 5.30 -3.14 6.84
N LYS A 201 5.93 -4.06 6.10
CA LYS A 201 6.23 -5.41 6.56
C LYS A 201 6.99 -5.38 7.89
N LYS A 202 6.62 -6.27 8.81
CA LYS A 202 7.41 -6.50 10.02
C LYS A 202 8.63 -7.35 9.69
N TYR A 203 9.78 -6.85 10.10
CA TYR A 203 11.07 -7.53 9.97
C TYR A 203 11.59 -7.97 11.33
N ASP A 204 12.51 -8.93 11.36
CA ASP A 204 13.16 -9.45 12.59
C ASP A 204 14.02 -8.41 13.33
N ARG A 205 14.18 -7.22 12.74
CA ARG A 205 14.90 -6.08 13.30
C ARG A 205 14.31 -4.78 12.79
N PHE A 206 14.74 -3.67 13.39
CA PHE A 206 14.33 -2.34 12.98
C PHE A 206 14.54 -2.10 11.48
N ALA A 207 13.49 -1.61 10.82
CA ALA A 207 13.46 -1.31 9.41
C ALA A 207 13.36 0.21 9.21
N CYS A 208 14.32 0.74 8.46
CA CYS A 208 14.41 2.17 8.13
C CYS A 208 14.84 2.29 6.67
N HIS A 209 14.20 3.19 5.92
CA HIS A 209 14.50 3.36 4.50
C HIS A 209 15.85 4.04 4.27
N TYR A 210 16.36 4.78 5.27
CA TYR A 210 17.65 5.48 5.25
C TYR A 210 18.80 4.66 5.86
N ASP A 211 18.56 3.41 6.28
CA ASP A 211 19.62 2.51 6.72
C ASP A 211 20.02 1.58 5.55
N PRO A 212 21.22 1.72 4.97
CA PRO A 212 21.72 0.80 3.94
C PRO A 212 21.82 -0.64 4.43
N TYR A 213 21.90 -0.86 5.73
CA TYR A 213 21.87 -2.18 6.32
C TYR A 213 20.47 -2.61 6.70
N SER A 214 19.40 -1.87 6.46
CA SER A 214 18.01 -2.23 6.79
C SER A 214 17.62 -3.63 6.28
N PRO A 215 16.76 -4.38 6.99
CA PRO A 215 16.32 -5.71 6.54
C PRO A 215 15.47 -5.67 5.26
N ILE A 216 15.02 -4.49 4.85
CA ILE A 216 14.35 -4.25 3.57
C ILE A 216 15.28 -4.62 2.40
N TYR A 217 16.58 -4.35 2.52
CA TYR A 217 17.52 -4.39 1.38
C TYR A 217 18.48 -5.57 1.44
N THR A 218 18.88 -6.03 0.27
CA THR A 218 19.96 -7.00 0.08
C THR A 218 21.33 -6.32 0.10
N ASP A 219 22.38 -7.12 0.28
CA ASP A 219 23.77 -6.63 0.25
C ASP A 219 24.14 -5.89 -1.05
N ARG A 220 23.52 -6.25 -2.18
CA ARG A 220 23.79 -5.67 -3.51
C ARG A 220 23.17 -4.28 -3.69
N GLU A 221 22.09 -3.98 -2.97
CA GLU A 221 21.35 -2.72 -3.12
C GLU A 221 21.93 -1.59 -2.24
N ARG A 222 22.77 -1.92 -1.25
CA ARG A 222 23.27 -0.95 -0.24
C ARG A 222 23.90 0.31 -0.82
N LEU A 223 24.70 0.17 -1.87
CA LEU A 223 25.37 1.32 -2.50
C LEU A 223 24.34 2.34 -2.99
N GLN A 224 23.22 1.87 -3.53
CA GLN A 224 22.15 2.73 -4.02
C GLN A 224 21.40 3.41 -2.88
N ILE A 225 21.31 2.78 -1.71
CA ILE A 225 20.76 3.41 -0.50
C ILE A 225 21.65 4.59 -0.08
N TYR A 226 22.97 4.38 0.02
CA TYR A 226 23.92 5.47 0.30
C TYR A 226 23.81 6.63 -0.70
N ILE A 227 23.61 6.34 -1.99
CA ILE A 227 23.42 7.37 -3.03
C ILE A 227 22.12 8.15 -2.79
N SER A 228 21.03 7.48 -2.39
CA SER A 228 19.77 8.13 -2.05
C SER A 228 19.91 9.03 -0.83
N ASP A 229 20.58 8.56 0.22
CA ASP A 229 20.82 9.34 1.43
C ASP A 229 21.65 10.59 1.13
N ALA A 230 22.67 10.46 0.28
CA ALA A 230 23.45 11.60 -0.20
C ALA A 230 22.57 12.61 -0.98
N GLY A 231 21.63 12.13 -1.80
CA GLY A 231 20.63 12.97 -2.48
C GLY A 231 19.74 13.73 -1.50
N ILE A 232 19.25 13.07 -0.45
CA ILE A 232 18.43 13.70 0.60
C ILE A 232 19.22 14.72 1.40
N ILE A 233 20.47 14.42 1.76
CA ILE A 233 21.36 15.37 2.45
C ILE A 233 21.60 16.59 1.56
N ALA A 234 21.86 16.40 0.26
CA ALA A 234 22.09 17.48 -0.67
C ALA A 234 20.84 18.37 -0.83
N ALA A 235 19.66 17.79 -1.03
CA ALA A 235 18.40 18.52 -1.12
C ALA A 235 18.11 19.29 0.18
N THR A 236 18.26 18.65 1.34
CA THR A 236 18.09 19.28 2.66
C THR A 236 19.06 20.43 2.86
N TYR A 237 20.32 20.29 2.41
CA TYR A 237 21.30 21.37 2.46
C TYR A 237 20.89 22.57 1.60
N VAL A 238 20.36 22.34 0.39
CA VAL A 238 19.81 23.42 -0.45
C VAL A 238 18.66 24.13 0.26
N LEU A 239 17.70 23.40 0.83
CA LEU A 239 16.59 23.97 1.58
C LEU A 239 17.06 24.75 2.82
N TYR A 240 18.09 24.26 3.51
CA TYR A 240 18.74 24.99 4.61
C TYR A 240 19.33 26.32 4.13
N ARG A 241 20.06 26.33 3.00
CA ARG A 241 20.61 27.57 2.43
C ARG A 241 19.52 28.54 1.98
N LEU A 242 18.40 28.05 1.43
CA LEU A 242 17.23 28.87 1.11
C LEU A 242 16.58 29.45 2.38
N THR A 243 16.49 28.66 3.46
CA THR A 243 15.99 29.14 4.75
C THR A 243 16.82 30.28 5.30
N LEU A 244 18.15 30.19 5.22
CA LEU A 244 19.06 31.25 5.68
C LEU A 244 18.92 32.55 4.88
N THR A 245 18.47 32.48 3.62
CA THR A 245 18.39 33.66 2.73
C THR A 245 17.00 34.28 2.67
N GLN A 246 15.94 33.46 2.63
CA GLN A 246 14.56 33.91 2.49
C GLN A 246 13.75 33.84 3.81
N GLY A 247 14.26 33.13 4.81
CA GLY A 247 13.59 32.88 6.08
C GLY A 247 12.76 31.60 6.10
N LEU A 248 12.53 31.07 7.31
CA LEU A 248 11.81 29.81 7.52
C LEU A 248 10.35 29.89 7.08
N ALA A 249 9.66 30.99 7.38
CA ALA A 249 8.26 31.17 6.98
C ALA A 249 8.09 31.12 5.45
N TRP A 250 9.02 31.72 4.71
CA TRP A 250 9.04 31.64 3.25
C TRP A 250 9.21 30.20 2.78
N LEU A 251 10.17 29.45 3.34
CA LEU A 251 10.40 28.06 2.94
C LEU A 251 9.17 27.20 3.23
N VAL A 252 8.56 27.34 4.42
CA VAL A 252 7.37 26.59 4.80
C VAL A 252 6.22 26.91 3.85
N CYS A 253 5.94 28.18 3.57
CA CYS A 253 4.83 28.55 2.69
C CYS A 253 5.06 28.17 1.22
N ILE A 254 6.28 28.31 0.70
CA ILE A 254 6.58 28.07 -0.72
C ILE A 254 6.79 26.59 -1.01
N TYR A 255 7.47 25.86 -0.13
CA TYR A 255 7.90 24.48 -0.35
C TYR A 255 7.31 23.51 0.68
N GLY A 256 7.34 23.85 1.97
CA GLY A 256 6.94 22.94 3.05
C GLY A 256 5.47 22.49 2.98
N VAL A 257 4.53 23.42 2.84
CA VAL A 257 3.09 23.08 2.76
C VAL A 257 2.75 22.33 1.47
N PRO A 258 3.22 22.73 0.28
CA PRO A 258 3.08 21.89 -0.92
C PRO A 258 3.67 20.49 -0.77
N LEU A 259 4.83 20.34 -0.13
CA LEU A 259 5.42 19.02 0.14
C LEU A 259 4.55 18.17 1.07
N LEU A 260 3.91 18.75 2.09
CA LEU A 260 2.95 18.02 2.92
C LEU A 260 1.76 17.52 2.09
N ILE A 261 1.30 18.29 1.10
CA ILE A 261 0.24 17.85 0.18
C ILE A 261 0.72 16.72 -0.72
N VAL A 262 1.98 16.76 -1.21
CA VAL A 262 2.59 15.65 -1.95
C VAL A 262 2.59 14.38 -1.09
N ASN A 263 3.09 14.46 0.14
CA ASN A 263 3.09 13.34 1.09
C ASN A 263 1.68 12.78 1.33
N GLY A 264 0.70 13.67 1.52
CA GLY A 264 -0.70 13.30 1.68
C GLY A 264 -1.24 12.56 0.46
N PHE A 265 -0.95 13.01 -0.76
CA PHE A 265 -1.39 12.32 -1.97
C PHE A 265 -0.69 10.97 -2.19
N ILE A 266 0.60 10.85 -1.88
CA ILE A 266 1.31 9.55 -1.94
C ILE A 266 0.60 8.52 -1.05
N VAL A 267 0.32 8.90 0.20
CA VAL A 267 -0.41 8.06 1.16
C VAL A 267 -1.83 7.80 0.69
N LEU A 268 -2.53 8.81 0.19
CA LEU A 268 -3.93 8.68 -0.23
C LEU A 268 -4.10 7.77 -1.44
N ILE A 269 -3.24 7.91 -2.44
CA ILE A 269 -3.23 7.04 -3.63
C ILE A 269 -2.98 5.60 -3.17
N THR A 270 -1.91 5.36 -2.44
CA THR A 270 -1.60 3.99 -1.97
C THR A 270 -2.71 3.40 -1.11
N LEU A 271 -3.29 4.16 -0.18
CA LEU A 271 -4.41 3.74 0.66
C LEU A 271 -5.63 3.35 -0.19
N LEU A 272 -6.14 4.24 -1.04
CA LEU A 272 -7.41 4.00 -1.75
C LEU A 272 -7.32 2.91 -2.82
N HIS A 273 -6.13 2.62 -3.34
CA HIS A 273 -5.96 1.60 -4.37
C HIS A 273 -5.70 0.20 -3.77
N HIS A 274 -5.24 0.12 -2.52
CA HIS A 274 -4.92 -1.14 -1.84
C HIS A 274 -5.84 -1.47 -0.65
N THR A 275 -6.67 -0.52 -0.20
CA THR A 275 -7.59 -0.69 0.92
C THR A 275 -9.03 -0.54 0.45
N HIS A 276 -9.70 -1.67 0.21
CA HIS A 276 -11.09 -1.68 -0.21
C HIS A 276 -11.74 -3.03 0.14
N SER A 277 -13.03 -3.03 0.50
CA SER A 277 -13.76 -4.22 0.96
C SER A 277 -13.97 -5.29 -0.13
N SER A 278 -13.89 -4.90 -1.41
CA SER A 278 -13.95 -5.83 -2.53
C SER A 278 -12.63 -6.53 -2.85
N LEU A 279 -11.50 -6.10 -2.26
CA LEU A 279 -10.18 -6.62 -2.61
C LEU A 279 -9.78 -7.81 -1.72
N PRO A 280 -9.38 -8.94 -2.33
CA PRO A 280 -8.89 -10.11 -1.60
C PRO A 280 -7.44 -9.91 -1.17
N HIS A 281 -7.11 -10.50 -0.02
CA HIS A 281 -5.75 -10.70 0.43
C HIS A 281 -5.51 -12.19 0.59
N TYR A 282 -4.29 -12.62 0.32
CA TYR A 282 -3.94 -14.04 0.26
C TYR A 282 -2.83 -14.35 1.25
N ASP A 283 -2.99 -15.46 1.96
CA ASP A 283 -1.87 -16.05 2.68
C ASP A 283 -0.95 -16.81 1.71
N SER A 284 0.19 -17.25 2.22
CA SER A 284 1.20 -17.99 1.45
C SER A 284 0.70 -19.30 0.80
N SER A 285 -0.46 -19.84 1.18
CA SER A 285 -1.01 -21.05 0.55
C SER A 285 -1.71 -20.76 -0.78
N GLU A 286 -2.28 -19.56 -0.91
CA GLU A 286 -3.06 -19.16 -2.08
C GLU A 286 -2.41 -18.05 -2.89
N TRP A 287 -1.44 -17.30 -2.35
CA TRP A 287 -0.88 -16.18 -3.07
C TRP A 287 -0.12 -16.61 -4.33
N ASP A 288 -0.38 -15.95 -5.46
CA ASP A 288 0.48 -15.92 -6.63
C ASP A 288 0.52 -14.50 -7.22
N TYR A 289 1.54 -14.23 -8.02
CA TYR A 289 1.81 -12.90 -8.56
C TYR A 289 0.60 -12.28 -9.27
N LEU A 290 -0.09 -13.02 -10.14
CA LEU A 290 -1.18 -12.44 -10.93
C LEU A 290 -2.41 -12.15 -10.06
N ARG A 291 -2.76 -13.03 -9.12
CA ARG A 291 -3.83 -12.76 -8.14
C ARG A 291 -3.50 -11.56 -7.26
N GLY A 292 -2.25 -11.42 -6.84
CA GLY A 292 -1.76 -10.27 -6.08
C GLY A 292 -1.82 -8.96 -6.86
N ALA A 293 -1.32 -8.95 -8.10
CA ALA A 293 -1.34 -7.77 -8.97
C ALA A 293 -2.76 -7.29 -9.32
N LEU A 294 -3.74 -8.20 -9.33
CA LEU A 294 -5.16 -7.87 -9.54
C LEU A 294 -5.87 -7.44 -8.25
N ALA A 295 -5.26 -7.57 -7.07
CA ALA A 295 -5.81 -7.16 -5.79
C ALA A 295 -5.66 -5.65 -5.57
N THR A 296 -6.15 -4.86 -6.52
CA THR A 296 -6.12 -3.40 -6.49
C THR A 296 -7.30 -2.80 -7.26
N VAL A 297 -7.60 -1.53 -7.03
CA VAL A 297 -8.76 -0.83 -7.62
C VAL A 297 -8.33 0.47 -8.28
N ASP A 298 -8.75 0.69 -9.53
CA ASP A 298 -8.60 1.97 -10.20
C ASP A 298 -9.63 2.98 -9.67
N ARG A 299 -9.26 4.26 -9.62
CA ARG A 299 -10.07 5.33 -9.03
C ARG A 299 -10.15 6.55 -9.94
N ASP A 300 -11.32 7.19 -9.98
CA ASP A 300 -11.46 8.49 -10.64
C ASP A 300 -11.25 9.65 -9.67
N TYR A 301 -10.14 10.38 -9.86
CA TYR A 301 -9.82 11.61 -9.13
C TYR A 301 -10.20 12.86 -9.96
N GLY A 302 -10.93 12.70 -11.06
CA GLY A 302 -11.38 13.77 -11.94
C GLY A 302 -10.21 14.43 -12.68
N VAL A 303 -10.11 15.77 -12.56
CA VAL A 303 -9.04 16.53 -13.21
C VAL A 303 -7.65 16.08 -12.72
N LEU A 304 -7.55 15.59 -11.47
CA LEU A 304 -6.29 15.12 -10.92
C LEU A 304 -5.76 13.87 -11.61
N ASN A 305 -6.58 13.06 -12.29
CA ASN A 305 -6.06 11.94 -13.09
C ASN A 305 -5.05 12.46 -14.11
N LYS A 306 -5.33 13.61 -14.75
CA LYS A 306 -4.38 14.19 -15.72
C LYS A 306 -3.16 14.82 -15.06
N VAL A 307 -3.33 15.44 -13.90
CA VAL A 307 -2.21 16.04 -13.14
C VAL A 307 -1.29 14.95 -12.59
N PHE A 308 -1.83 13.79 -12.22
CA PHE A 308 -1.09 12.64 -11.71
C PHE A 308 -0.79 11.61 -12.80
N HIS A 309 -0.78 12.03 -14.06
CA HIS A 309 -0.33 11.21 -15.19
C HIS A 309 -1.12 9.91 -15.42
N ASN A 310 -2.37 9.85 -14.96
CA ASN A 310 -3.32 8.71 -14.98
C ASN A 310 -2.93 7.55 -14.06
N VAL A 311 -2.00 7.75 -13.11
CA VAL A 311 -1.61 6.68 -12.17
C VAL A 311 -2.82 6.17 -11.36
N THR A 312 -3.81 7.04 -11.09
CA THR A 312 -4.99 6.71 -10.29
C THR A 312 -6.03 5.89 -11.04
N ASP A 313 -6.19 6.09 -12.34
CA ASP A 313 -7.18 5.40 -13.18
C ASP A 313 -6.55 4.35 -14.12
N THR A 314 -5.30 3.97 -13.85
CA THR A 314 -4.58 2.87 -14.51
C THR A 314 -3.71 2.05 -13.55
N HIS A 315 -3.97 2.09 -12.24
CA HIS A 315 -3.19 1.44 -11.21
C HIS A 315 -3.23 -0.09 -11.30
N VAL A 316 -4.35 -0.69 -11.73
CA VAL A 316 -4.45 -2.14 -12.01
C VAL A 316 -3.45 -2.54 -13.09
N LEU A 317 -3.42 -1.81 -14.22
CA LEU A 317 -2.42 -2.05 -15.26
C LEU A 317 -1.00 -1.86 -14.71
N HIS A 318 -0.81 -0.83 -13.90
CA HIS A 318 0.48 -0.51 -13.30
C HIS A 318 1.02 -1.66 -12.45
N HIS A 319 0.18 -2.39 -11.69
CA HIS A 319 0.62 -3.59 -10.96
C HIS A 319 0.96 -4.78 -11.85
N ILE A 320 0.31 -4.90 -13.01
CA ILE A 320 0.56 -6.00 -13.96
C ILE A 320 1.80 -5.71 -14.83
N PHE A 321 1.95 -4.49 -15.32
CA PHE A 321 3.03 -4.06 -16.23
C PHE A 321 3.51 -2.64 -15.88
N SER A 322 4.18 -2.51 -14.73
CA SER A 322 4.63 -1.22 -14.19
C SER A 322 5.61 -0.44 -15.09
N TYR A 323 6.26 -1.13 -16.03
CA TYR A 323 7.21 -0.56 -16.98
C TYR A 323 6.56 0.05 -18.24
N ILE A 324 5.23 -0.04 -18.41
CA ILE A 324 4.51 0.71 -19.44
C ILE A 324 4.44 2.18 -19.01
N SER A 325 4.94 3.09 -19.83
CA SER A 325 4.89 4.52 -19.54
C SER A 325 3.47 5.02 -19.29
N HIS A 326 3.32 5.92 -18.33
CA HIS A 326 2.06 6.59 -17.98
C HIS A 326 1.26 7.15 -19.19
N TYR A 327 1.93 7.63 -20.25
CA TYR A 327 1.26 8.16 -21.45
C TYR A 327 0.72 7.10 -22.42
N HIS A 328 1.02 5.82 -22.19
CA HIS A 328 0.41 4.66 -22.85
C HIS A 328 -0.50 3.86 -21.90
N ALA A 329 -0.40 4.08 -20.59
CA ALA A 329 -1.13 3.32 -19.59
C ALA A 329 -2.65 3.29 -19.84
N MET A 330 -3.27 4.44 -20.15
CA MET A 330 -4.71 4.49 -20.41
C MET A 330 -5.15 3.69 -21.65
N GLU A 331 -4.30 3.63 -22.68
CA GLU A 331 -4.57 2.84 -23.88
C GLU A 331 -4.48 1.33 -23.57
N ALA A 332 -3.42 0.92 -22.87
CA ALA A 332 -3.21 -0.45 -22.44
C ALA A 332 -4.31 -0.91 -21.46
N THR A 333 -4.73 -0.08 -20.51
CA THR A 333 -5.83 -0.36 -19.58
C THR A 333 -7.13 -0.64 -20.34
N LYS A 334 -7.47 0.17 -21.35
CA LYS A 334 -8.66 -0.06 -22.18
C LYS A 334 -8.59 -1.37 -22.96
N ALA A 335 -7.40 -1.78 -23.40
CA ALA A 335 -7.21 -3.01 -24.14
C ALA A 335 -7.38 -4.27 -23.28
N ILE A 336 -6.95 -4.23 -22.01
CA ILE A 336 -7.02 -5.39 -21.11
C ILE A 336 -8.33 -5.50 -20.35
N LYS A 337 -9.04 -4.38 -20.12
CA LYS A 337 -10.32 -4.34 -19.39
C LYS A 337 -11.32 -5.43 -19.80
N PRO A 338 -11.61 -5.66 -21.11
CA PRO A 338 -12.54 -6.71 -21.52
C PRO A 338 -12.06 -8.13 -21.20
N LEU A 339 -10.74 -8.35 -21.22
CA LEU A 339 -10.15 -9.65 -20.89
C LEU A 339 -10.20 -9.93 -19.39
N LEU A 340 -9.93 -8.92 -18.57
CA LEU A 340 -9.94 -9.04 -17.10
C LEU A 340 -11.36 -9.29 -16.56
N GLY A 341 -12.38 -8.70 -17.19
CA GLY A 341 -13.78 -8.89 -16.78
C GLY A 341 -13.99 -8.56 -15.31
N ASP A 342 -14.57 -9.50 -14.54
CA ASP A 342 -14.88 -9.33 -13.11
C ASP A 342 -13.64 -9.16 -12.22
N TYR A 343 -12.44 -9.49 -12.72
CA TYR A 343 -11.18 -9.27 -12.01
C TYR A 343 -10.71 -7.80 -12.06
N TYR A 344 -11.25 -6.99 -12.95
CA TYR A 344 -10.94 -5.57 -13.02
C TYR A 344 -11.87 -4.75 -12.13
N GLN A 345 -11.29 -3.97 -11.21
CA GLN A 345 -12.04 -3.11 -10.29
C GLN A 345 -11.82 -1.64 -10.62
N PHE A 346 -12.92 -0.90 -10.60
CA PHE A 346 -12.93 0.55 -10.74
C PHE A 346 -13.97 1.14 -9.79
N ASP A 347 -13.56 2.10 -8.96
CA ASP A 347 -14.44 2.82 -8.04
C ASP A 347 -14.48 4.31 -8.40
N ASP A 348 -15.65 4.78 -8.82
CA ASP A 348 -15.94 6.17 -9.14
C ASP A 348 -16.47 6.97 -7.94
N THR A 349 -16.48 6.37 -6.75
CA THR A 349 -16.88 7.06 -5.52
C THR A 349 -15.97 8.27 -5.28
N PRO A 350 -16.53 9.48 -5.07
CA PRO A 350 -15.73 10.67 -4.83
C PRO A 350 -14.71 10.47 -3.70
N ILE A 351 -13.48 10.93 -3.91
CA ILE A 351 -12.31 10.67 -3.04
C ILE A 351 -12.64 10.79 -1.54
N LEU A 352 -13.27 11.88 -1.11
CA LEU A 352 -13.60 12.08 0.32
C LEU A 352 -14.60 11.06 0.87
N LYS A 353 -15.57 10.63 0.05
CA LYS A 353 -16.53 9.57 0.42
C LYS A 353 -15.84 8.21 0.47
N ALA A 354 -14.97 7.92 -0.51
CA ALA A 354 -14.17 6.71 -0.54
C ALA A 354 -13.24 6.61 0.69
N MET A 355 -12.51 7.69 1.00
CA MET A 355 -11.68 7.78 2.21
C MET A 355 -12.48 7.48 3.47
N TRP A 356 -13.66 8.09 3.61
CA TRP A 356 -14.50 7.89 4.78
C TRP A 356 -15.02 6.46 4.88
N ARG A 357 -15.51 5.91 3.76
CA ARG A 357 -16.00 4.54 3.65
C ARG A 357 -14.89 3.54 3.99
N ASP A 358 -13.75 3.63 3.32
CA ASP A 358 -12.67 2.66 3.44
C ASP A 358 -12.03 2.73 4.84
N THR A 359 -11.92 3.92 5.45
CA THR A 359 -11.49 4.05 6.86
C THR A 359 -12.50 3.45 7.84
N LYS A 360 -13.80 3.50 7.52
CA LYS A 360 -14.86 2.92 8.35
C LYS A 360 -14.94 1.40 8.20
N GLU A 361 -14.80 0.90 6.99
CA GLU A 361 -15.11 -0.48 6.62
C GLU A 361 -13.88 -1.39 6.56
N CYS A 362 -12.68 -0.83 6.34
CA CYS A 362 -11.45 -1.61 6.15
C CYS A 362 -10.54 -1.55 7.38
N ILE A 363 -11.02 -2.08 8.51
CA ILE A 363 -10.27 -2.06 9.78
C ILE A 363 -9.36 -3.28 9.91
N PHE A 364 -9.88 -4.45 9.58
CA PHE A 364 -9.18 -5.73 9.63
C PHE A 364 -9.77 -6.69 8.60
N VAL A 365 -9.01 -7.74 8.29
CA VAL A 365 -9.43 -8.81 7.39
C VAL A 365 -9.67 -10.11 8.13
N GLU A 366 -10.62 -10.91 7.64
CA GLU A 366 -10.83 -12.30 8.06
C GLU A 366 -10.94 -13.20 6.82
N LYS A 367 -10.77 -14.51 7.03
CA LYS A 367 -11.04 -15.52 6.01
C LYS A 367 -12.49 -15.45 5.55
N ASP A 368 -12.71 -15.55 4.24
CA ASP A 368 -14.02 -15.47 3.62
C ASP A 368 -14.90 -16.65 4.04
N LYS A 369 -15.86 -16.41 4.94
CA LYS A 369 -16.75 -17.45 5.48
C LYS A 369 -17.85 -17.86 4.50
N ASP A 370 -18.09 -17.08 3.44
CA ASP A 370 -19.17 -17.30 2.49
C ASP A 370 -18.97 -18.58 1.64
N LYS A 371 -17.72 -19.04 1.45
CA LYS A 371 -17.41 -20.35 0.82
C LYS A 371 -17.47 -21.54 1.79
N ALA A 372 -17.32 -21.30 3.09
CA ALA A 372 -17.38 -22.37 4.09
C ALA A 372 -18.80 -22.96 4.26
N ILE A 373 -19.84 -22.26 3.81
CA ILE A 373 -21.24 -22.73 3.89
C ILE A 373 -21.59 -23.67 2.74
N GLU A 374 -20.96 -23.55 1.56
CA GLU A 374 -21.21 -24.46 0.42
C GLU A 374 -20.57 -25.84 0.57
N THR A 375 -19.61 -26.00 1.50
CA THR A 375 -18.86 -27.26 1.69
C THR A 375 -19.36 -28.13 2.83
N LEU A 376 -20.37 -27.70 3.59
CA LEU A 376 -20.99 -28.53 4.63
C LEU A 376 -22.10 -29.42 4.04
N PRO A 377 -22.03 -30.75 4.13
CA PRO A 377 -23.16 -31.60 3.77
C PRO A 377 -24.36 -31.25 4.67
N PRO A 378 -25.61 -31.33 4.17
CA PRO A 378 -26.78 -30.95 4.94
C PRO A 378 -26.83 -31.77 6.23
N LYS A 379 -26.72 -31.09 7.38
CA LYS A 379 -26.95 -31.70 8.69
C LYS A 379 -28.38 -32.25 8.71
N ILE A 380 -28.50 -33.56 8.76
CA ILE A 380 -29.74 -34.24 9.11
C ILE A 380 -30.10 -33.80 10.52
N LEU A 381 -31.10 -32.93 10.64
CA LEU A 381 -31.73 -32.56 11.90
C LEU A 381 -32.48 -33.78 12.44
N ALA A 382 -31.81 -34.60 13.25
CA ALA A 382 -32.49 -35.51 14.16
C ALA A 382 -33.05 -34.68 15.32
N VAL A 383 -34.36 -34.45 15.30
CA VAL A 383 -35.11 -33.89 16.42
C VAL A 383 -35.15 -34.96 17.51
N GLU A 384 -34.28 -34.86 18.50
CA GLU A 384 -34.43 -35.61 19.76
C GLU A 384 -35.27 -34.77 20.73
N THR A 385 -36.47 -35.28 20.98
CA THR A 385 -37.47 -34.74 21.89
C THR A 385 -36.98 -34.76 23.33
N ALA A 386 -37.07 -33.60 24.00
CA ALA A 386 -36.77 -33.43 25.41
C ALA A 386 -37.65 -34.32 26.31
N LYS A 387 -37.04 -34.91 27.35
CA LYS A 387 -37.72 -35.47 28.53
C LYS A 387 -37.26 -34.67 29.77
N PRO A 388 -38.18 -34.18 30.63
CA PRO A 388 -37.83 -33.51 31.87
C PRO A 388 -37.74 -34.53 33.02
N ILE A 389 -37.05 -34.14 34.10
CA ILE A 389 -36.99 -34.63 35.51
C ILE A 389 -35.54 -34.34 35.95
N GLY A 390 -35.18 -33.77 37.09
CA GLY A 390 -35.86 -33.42 38.34
C GLY A 390 -34.76 -32.95 39.31
N SER A 391 -35.17 -32.30 40.39
CA SER A 391 -34.35 -31.77 41.49
C SER A 391 -33.32 -32.74 42.07
N ASP A 392 -32.13 -32.25 42.41
CA ASP A 392 -31.63 -32.28 43.80
C ASP A 392 -30.29 -31.52 43.97
N THR A 393 -30.27 -30.73 45.05
CA THR A 393 -29.21 -30.25 45.96
C THR A 393 -27.72 -30.25 45.53
N PHE A 394 -26.99 -29.16 45.84
CA PHE A 394 -25.81 -29.18 46.74
C PHE A 394 -25.23 -27.76 47.03
N GLU A 395 -25.19 -27.48 48.34
CA GLU A 395 -24.30 -26.65 49.18
C GLU A 395 -23.71 -25.28 48.78
N GLU A 396 -23.93 -24.33 49.70
CA GLU A 396 -23.20 -23.09 49.99
C GLU A 396 -21.68 -23.28 50.22
N ARG A 397 -20.88 -22.31 49.79
CA ARG A 397 -19.83 -21.73 50.64
C ARG A 397 -19.43 -20.31 50.24
N SER A 398 -19.07 -19.57 51.27
CA SER A 398 -19.02 -18.12 51.43
C SER A 398 -17.69 -17.44 51.03
N ILE A 399 -17.83 -16.18 50.58
CA ILE A 399 -17.05 -14.96 50.94
C ILE A 399 -15.52 -14.98 50.72
N HIS A 400 -15.02 -14.06 49.88
CA HIS A 400 -14.06 -13.04 50.34
C HIS A 400 -14.09 -11.75 49.51
N SER A 401 -14.18 -10.67 50.28
CA SER A 401 -14.10 -9.24 49.97
C SER A 401 -12.78 -8.84 49.29
N ILE A 402 -12.84 -7.90 48.34
CA ILE A 402 -11.69 -7.10 47.92
C ILE A 402 -11.97 -5.64 48.25
N ASN A 403 -11.06 -5.08 49.04
CA ASN A 403 -11.08 -3.71 49.55
C ASN A 403 -10.85 -2.69 48.44
N PHE A 404 -11.55 -1.56 48.58
CA PHE A 404 -11.19 -0.27 47.98
C PHE A 404 -9.83 0.18 48.51
N ILE A 405 -8.93 0.56 47.61
CA ILE A 405 -7.83 1.48 47.90
C ILE A 405 -7.96 2.63 46.90
N SER A 406 -8.25 3.81 47.44
CA SER A 406 -8.01 5.07 46.75
C SER A 406 -6.51 5.33 46.75
N ASP A 407 -5.94 5.58 45.59
CA ASP A 407 -4.80 6.47 45.51
C ASP A 407 -4.94 7.33 44.26
N SER A 408 -5.19 8.61 44.54
CA SER A 408 -5.11 9.72 43.63
C SER A 408 -3.67 9.97 43.25
N ASN A 409 -3.31 9.69 41.99
CA ASN A 409 -2.24 10.36 41.26
C ASN A 409 -2.68 10.42 39.79
N VAL A 410 -3.28 11.55 39.42
CA VAL A 410 -3.61 11.88 38.04
C VAL A 410 -2.31 12.36 37.40
N GLU A 411 -1.58 11.43 36.81
CA GLU A 411 -0.53 11.74 35.84
C GLU A 411 -1.19 11.74 34.46
N PHE A 412 -1.28 12.93 33.86
CA PHE A 412 -1.90 13.15 32.56
C PHE A 412 -0.90 12.70 31.49
N ASP A 413 -0.79 11.39 31.27
CA ASP A 413 0.09 10.83 30.24
C ASP A 413 -0.54 10.97 28.86
N TYR A 414 0.18 11.67 27.98
CA TYR A 414 -0.18 11.91 26.59
C TYR A 414 -0.24 10.59 25.80
N ILE A 415 -1.44 10.07 25.60
CA ILE A 415 -1.73 8.97 24.67
C ILE A 415 -1.96 9.55 23.26
N VAL A 416 -0.96 9.50 22.37
CA VAL A 416 -1.17 9.63 20.91
C VAL A 416 -0.15 8.80 20.10
N LEU A 417 -0.66 7.73 19.47
CA LEU A 417 -0.33 7.19 18.14
C LEU A 417 1.14 7.14 17.67
N LEU A 418 1.97 6.27 18.26
CA LEU A 418 3.20 5.81 17.62
C LEU A 418 3.34 4.29 17.80
N ASP A 419 3.11 3.53 16.73
CA ASP A 419 3.21 2.06 16.68
C ASP A 419 4.68 1.56 16.61
N GLY A 420 5.67 2.37 17.03
CA GLY A 420 7.09 2.20 16.69
C GLY A 420 8.11 2.04 17.83
N PHE A 421 7.70 1.93 19.09
CA PHE A 421 8.63 1.72 20.21
C PHE A 421 8.32 0.41 20.94
N ASP A 422 8.88 -0.70 20.47
CA ASP A 422 9.15 -1.87 21.30
C ASP A 422 10.67 -1.89 21.57
N ILE A 423 11.07 -1.53 22.80
CA ILE A 423 12.41 -1.82 23.32
C ILE A 423 12.30 -3.16 24.04
N ASP A 424 12.74 -4.23 23.37
CA ASP A 424 12.82 -5.57 23.99
C ASP A 424 14.18 -5.72 24.69
N ASP A 425 14.14 -5.99 25.98
CA ASP A 425 15.29 -6.03 26.88
C ASP A 425 16.01 -7.39 26.71
N GLY A 426 16.91 -7.46 25.75
CA GLY A 426 17.54 -8.69 25.31
C GLY A 426 18.69 -9.17 26.20
N SER A 427 18.46 -10.21 27.03
CA SER A 427 19.54 -10.92 27.73
C SER A 427 19.91 -12.31 27.18
N ASP A 428 19.25 -12.83 26.13
CA ASP A 428 19.57 -14.19 25.61
C ASP A 428 19.95 -14.28 24.12
N VAL A 429 19.82 -13.19 23.34
CA VAL A 429 20.13 -13.16 21.89
C VAL A 429 21.63 -13.39 21.61
N HIS A 430 22.49 -13.17 22.60
CA HIS A 430 23.94 -13.19 22.39
C HIS A 430 24.54 -14.60 22.26
N LYS A 431 23.80 -15.66 22.66
CA LYS A 431 24.24 -17.06 22.55
C LYS A 431 23.85 -17.69 21.22
N GLU A 432 22.62 -17.52 20.75
CA GLU A 432 22.13 -18.08 19.48
C GLU A 432 22.89 -17.54 18.25
N VAL A 433 23.24 -16.25 18.26
CA VAL A 433 23.98 -15.62 17.16
C VAL A 433 25.42 -16.16 17.03
N ARG A 434 26.02 -16.68 18.12
CA ARG A 434 27.34 -17.33 18.05
C ARG A 434 27.24 -18.71 17.42
N THR A 435 26.25 -19.50 17.79
CA THR A 435 26.02 -20.86 17.26
C THR A 435 25.78 -20.83 15.75
N LEU A 436 24.94 -19.92 15.27
CA LEU A 436 24.64 -19.76 13.84
C LEU A 436 25.85 -19.28 13.01
N ARG A 437 26.73 -18.46 13.60
CA ARG A 437 27.98 -18.02 12.95
C ARG A 437 28.98 -19.17 12.80
N ASP A 438 29.03 -20.09 13.74
CA ASP A 438 29.94 -21.23 13.71
C ASP A 438 29.46 -22.32 12.73
N GLU A 439 28.14 -22.54 12.63
CA GLU A 439 27.56 -23.44 11.61
C GLU A 439 27.80 -22.93 10.18
N ARG A 440 27.66 -21.62 9.95
CA ARG A 440 27.93 -20.98 8.64
C ARG A 440 29.41 -21.11 8.23
N ARG A 441 30.34 -21.05 9.19
CA ARG A 441 31.77 -21.28 8.95
C ARG A 441 32.06 -22.74 8.63
N ALA A 442 31.38 -23.69 9.28
CA ALA A 442 31.52 -25.12 9.02
C ALA A 442 30.97 -25.52 7.63
N TYR A 443 29.90 -24.87 7.16
CA TYR A 443 29.34 -25.09 5.82
C TYR A 443 30.26 -24.59 4.70
N LYS A 444 30.81 -23.37 4.83
CA LYS A 444 31.75 -22.82 3.83
C LYS A 444 33.03 -23.64 3.66
N ARG A 445 33.49 -24.30 4.72
CA ARG A 445 34.64 -25.23 4.65
C ARG A 445 34.33 -26.51 3.89
N ARG A 446 33.06 -26.96 3.87
CA ARG A 446 32.62 -28.14 3.12
C ARG A 446 32.42 -27.83 1.63
N SER A 447 31.81 -26.68 1.31
CA SER A 447 31.56 -26.26 -0.08
C SER A 447 32.83 -25.91 -0.87
N GLY A 448 33.94 -25.57 -0.22
CA GLY A 448 35.21 -25.28 -0.89
C GLY A 448 35.97 -26.49 -1.48
N ARG A 449 35.46 -27.72 -1.33
CA ARG A 449 36.14 -28.96 -1.81
C ARG A 449 35.60 -29.52 -3.13
N GLU A 450 34.56 -28.94 -3.71
CA GLU A 450 34.02 -29.36 -5.02
C GLU A 450 34.07 -28.18 -5.99
N ARG A 451 35.15 -28.08 -6.78
CA ARG A 451 35.18 -27.26 -8.00
C ARG A 451 35.72 -28.09 -9.16
N ILE A 452 34.87 -28.26 -10.17
CA ILE A 452 35.22 -28.76 -11.51
C ILE A 452 35.76 -27.56 -12.31
N PRO A 453 36.85 -27.70 -13.09
CA PRO A 453 37.44 -26.58 -13.84
C PRO A 453 36.63 -26.23 -15.10
N PRO A 454 36.67 -24.97 -15.59
CA PRO A 454 35.89 -24.53 -16.75
C PRO A 454 36.59 -24.89 -18.06
N ASN A 455 35.82 -25.35 -19.05
CA ASN A 455 36.26 -25.46 -20.43
C ASN A 455 35.87 -24.18 -21.19
N THR A 456 36.81 -23.60 -21.92
CA THR A 456 36.69 -22.39 -22.73
C THR A 456 36.57 -22.77 -24.19
N ASP A 457 35.46 -22.42 -24.84
CA ASP A 457 35.38 -22.30 -26.31
C ASP A 457 34.34 -21.22 -26.68
N ASP A 458 34.76 -20.28 -27.53
CA ASP A 458 34.02 -19.10 -28.03
C ASP A 458 33.06 -19.46 -29.19
N VAL A 459 31.85 -18.89 -29.20
CA VAL A 459 30.86 -18.91 -30.33
C VAL A 459 30.03 -17.58 -30.30
N PRO A 460 29.59 -17.01 -31.45
CA PRO A 460 29.72 -15.57 -31.76
C PRO A 460 28.51 -14.66 -31.48
N LEU A 461 28.76 -13.35 -31.71
CA LEU A 461 27.89 -12.17 -31.53
C LEU A 461 26.72 -12.11 -32.55
N ASP A 462 25.59 -12.70 -32.21
CA ASP A 462 24.30 -12.44 -32.86
C ASP A 462 23.13 -12.89 -31.99
N LYS A 463 22.87 -12.15 -30.90
CA LYS A 463 21.58 -12.06 -30.17
C LYS A 463 21.65 -10.89 -29.18
N VAL A 464 21.04 -9.77 -29.53
CA VAL A 464 20.65 -8.77 -28.52
C VAL A 464 19.24 -9.16 -28.09
N GLU A 465 19.17 -10.16 -27.22
CA GLU A 465 17.98 -10.40 -26.41
C GLU A 465 17.93 -9.31 -25.33
N GLN A 466 16.76 -8.66 -25.21
CA GLN A 466 16.47 -7.70 -24.15
C GLN A 466 16.36 -8.46 -22.83
N ASP A 467 17.50 -8.67 -22.17
CA ASP A 467 17.57 -9.08 -20.78
C ASP A 467 17.13 -7.91 -19.90
N ILE A 468 15.84 -7.87 -19.58
CA ILE A 468 15.37 -7.16 -18.39
C ILE A 468 15.33 -8.18 -17.26
N CYS A 469 16.29 -8.05 -16.35
CA CYS A 469 16.44 -8.82 -15.12
C CYS A 469 15.15 -8.87 -14.29
N PHE A 470 14.33 -9.90 -14.50
CA PHE A 470 13.78 -10.68 -13.40
C PHE A 470 14.81 -11.75 -13.01
N ASP A 471 16.03 -11.33 -12.65
CA ASP A 471 17.05 -12.25 -12.17
C ASP A 471 16.72 -12.64 -10.73
N GLU A 472 16.30 -13.90 -10.58
CA GLU A 472 16.25 -14.68 -9.35
C GLU A 472 15.65 -13.96 -8.14
N ILE A 473 14.33 -13.76 -8.15
CA ILE A 473 13.58 -14.03 -6.92
C ILE A 473 13.40 -15.54 -6.89
N GLU A 474 13.98 -16.17 -5.87
CA GLU A 474 13.72 -17.56 -5.51
C GLU A 474 12.23 -17.67 -5.15
N THR A 475 11.38 -17.84 -6.16
CA THR A 475 10.04 -18.40 -5.97
C THR A 475 10.29 -19.79 -5.44
N GLN A 476 10.09 -19.98 -4.14
CA GLN A 476 10.22 -21.28 -3.50
C GLN A 476 9.16 -22.20 -4.11
N ASP A 477 9.55 -22.93 -5.16
CA ASP A 477 8.74 -23.96 -5.76
C ASP A 477 8.73 -25.14 -4.79
N ARG A 478 7.72 -25.18 -3.91
CA ARG A 478 7.46 -26.34 -3.08
C ARG A 478 6.55 -27.27 -3.85
N ASN A 479 7.19 -28.27 -4.46
CA ASN A 479 6.57 -29.43 -5.07
C ASN A 479 5.31 -29.90 -4.32
N LEU A 480 4.21 -29.86 -5.07
CA LEU A 480 2.90 -30.37 -4.78
C LEU A 480 2.94 -31.86 -4.42
N THR A 481 2.65 -32.18 -3.16
CA THR A 481 1.95 -33.43 -2.85
C THR A 481 0.90 -33.19 -1.77
N GLY A 482 -0.37 -33.17 -2.21
CA GLY A 482 -1.55 -33.33 -1.36
C GLY A 482 -2.21 -32.05 -0.89
N ARG A 483 -3.19 -31.54 -1.66
CA ARG A 483 -4.40 -30.95 -1.08
C ARG A 483 -5.57 -31.04 -2.07
N VAL A 484 -6.66 -31.58 -1.54
CA VAL A 484 -8.04 -31.51 -2.06
C VAL A 484 -8.62 -30.22 -1.46
N GLY A 485 -9.36 -29.41 -2.25
CA GLY A 485 -9.74 -28.01 -1.96
C GLY A 485 -10.26 -27.68 -0.55
N GLY A 486 -10.12 -26.45 -0.05
CA GLY A 486 -9.44 -25.24 -0.54
C GLY A 486 -9.11 -24.30 0.62
N ASP A 487 -8.22 -23.33 0.41
CA ASP A 487 -7.87 -22.30 1.38
C ASP A 487 -8.48 -20.96 0.89
N ASP A 488 -9.33 -20.33 1.69
CA ASP A 488 -10.11 -19.16 1.29
C ASP A 488 -9.31 -17.84 1.43
N PRO A 489 -9.55 -16.84 0.55
CA PRO A 489 -8.94 -15.51 0.66
C PRO A 489 -9.42 -14.78 1.92
N PHE A 490 -8.76 -13.67 2.24
CA PHE A 490 -9.15 -12.75 3.29
C PHE A 490 -9.75 -11.47 2.72
N TYR A 491 -10.86 -11.00 3.28
CA TYR A 491 -11.48 -9.73 2.92
C TYR A 491 -11.65 -8.84 4.14
N TYR A 492 -11.70 -7.53 3.90
CA TYR A 492 -12.10 -6.59 4.94
C TYR A 492 -13.57 -6.81 5.31
N ILE A 493 -13.86 -6.80 6.61
CA ILE A 493 -15.23 -6.93 7.12
C ILE A 493 -15.79 -5.56 7.47
N SER A 494 -16.92 -5.23 6.86
CA SER A 494 -17.76 -4.12 7.29
C SER A 494 -18.66 -4.57 8.46
N GLU A 495 -18.54 -3.91 9.63
CA GLU A 495 -19.38 -4.02 10.87
C GLU A 495 -18.85 -5.01 11.94
N ALA A 496 -18.88 -4.78 13.28
CA ALA A 496 -19.72 -3.97 14.16
C ALA A 496 -18.97 -3.44 15.43
N TYR A 497 -18.01 -2.53 15.26
CA TYR A 497 -17.40 -1.79 16.39
C TYR A 497 -17.80 -0.31 16.41
N SER A 498 -18.95 0.05 15.85
CA SER A 498 -19.51 1.37 16.13
C SER A 498 -20.08 1.35 17.54
N CYS A 499 -19.39 1.98 18.49
CA CYS A 499 -20.09 2.58 19.62
C CYS A 499 -20.96 3.71 19.07
N GLU A 500 -22.08 3.36 18.43
CA GLU A 500 -23.22 4.26 18.39
C GLU A 500 -23.76 4.24 19.82
N THR A 501 -23.45 5.30 20.55
CA THR A 501 -24.04 5.55 21.87
C THR A 501 -25.53 5.73 21.69
N ASP A 502 -26.31 4.76 22.17
CA ASP A 502 -27.72 4.97 22.54
C ASP A 502 -27.86 6.05 23.63
#